data_AF-A0A941P1D6-F1
#
_entry.id   AF-A0A941P1D6-F1
#
_cell.length_a   1.000
_cell.length_b   1.000
_cell.length_c   1.000
_cell.angle_alpha   90.00
_cell.angle_beta   90.00
_cell.angle_gamma   90.00
#
_symmetry.space_group_name_H-M   'P 1'
#
loop_
_entity.id
_entity.type
_entity.pdbx_description
1 polymer ?
#
loop_
_entity_poly.entity_id
_entity_poly.type
_entity_poly.pdbx_seq_one_letter_code
_entity_poly.pdbx_strand_id
1 'polypeptide(L)'
;MEPDSAPVTDPPRAAATVVLLRDGAAGLEVLLLKRHSRSDVLGGVYVFPGGKVDPADAGPEWPARLDQTLKELHTGLQEPDLNDAAAASLYVAALREAFEESGVLFALDLPQLLAERALALHRDGCAFDALLAQLALTLHTRAVVPWSRWITPRRPTMMSKRFDTRFFVAKAPPGQQAR
;
A
#
# COMPACT_ATOMS: atom_id res chain seq x y z
N MET A 1 -2.98 1.10 36.58
CA MET A 1 -4.03 2.04 36.20
C MET A 1 -4.00 2.10 34.68
N GLU A 2 -4.83 1.29 34.01
CA GLU A 2 -4.95 1.38 32.55
C GLU A 2 -5.57 2.73 32.20
N PRO A 3 -5.07 3.46 31.20
CA PRO A 3 -5.71 4.70 30.79
C PRO A 3 -7.08 4.37 30.22
N ASP A 4 -8.13 4.86 30.88
CA ASP A 4 -9.52 4.76 30.44
C ASP A 4 -9.74 5.71 29.25
N SER A 5 -9.28 5.31 28.07
CA SER A 5 -9.54 6.05 26.84
C SER A 5 -10.97 5.79 26.38
N ALA A 6 -11.75 6.86 26.18
CA ALA A 6 -13.11 6.79 25.65
C ALA A 6 -13.16 6.01 24.32
N PRO A 7 -14.23 5.22 24.08
CA PRO A 7 -14.33 4.43 22.87
C PRO A 7 -14.45 5.31 21.62
N VAL A 8 -13.66 5.03 20.59
CA VAL A 8 -13.76 5.67 19.28
C VAL A 8 -14.92 5.02 18.50
N THR A 9 -15.93 5.81 18.17
CA THR A 9 -17.15 5.36 17.49
C THR A 9 -17.08 5.43 15.98
N ASP A 10 -16.14 6.20 15.43
CA ASP A 10 -15.99 6.35 13.98
C ASP A 10 -15.75 4.98 13.30
N PRO A 11 -16.34 4.77 12.12
CA PRO A 11 -16.06 3.58 11.33
C PRO A 11 -14.57 3.54 10.98
N PRO A 12 -13.95 2.35 11.01
CA PRO A 12 -12.55 2.22 10.66
C PRO A 12 -12.37 2.56 9.17
N ARG A 13 -11.33 3.34 8.86
CA ARG A 13 -11.02 3.72 7.48
C ARG A 13 -10.27 2.60 6.77
N ALA A 14 -10.65 2.29 5.54
CA ALA A 14 -9.93 1.33 4.72
C ALA A 14 -8.46 1.77 4.52
N ALA A 15 -7.55 0.82 4.67
CA ALA A 15 -6.12 1.03 4.52
C ALA A 15 -5.45 -0.22 3.94
N ALA A 16 -4.28 -0.03 3.35
CA ALA A 16 -3.49 -1.10 2.77
C ALA A 16 -2.02 -0.94 3.16
N THR A 17 -1.33 -2.06 3.33
CA THR A 17 0.07 -2.10 3.77
C THR A 17 0.81 -3.21 3.04
N VAL A 18 2.06 -2.98 2.65
CA VAL A 18 2.91 -3.98 1.98
C VAL A 18 4.07 -4.37 2.87
N VAL A 19 4.13 -5.65 3.23
CA VAL A 19 5.30 -6.29 3.84
C VAL A 19 6.24 -6.69 2.72
N LEU A 20 7.23 -5.84 2.45
CA LEU A 20 8.19 -6.04 1.37
C LEU A 20 9.38 -6.88 1.85
N LEU A 21 9.54 -8.06 1.24
CA LEU A 21 10.53 -9.06 1.63
C LEU A 21 11.62 -9.22 0.57
N ARG A 22 12.85 -9.52 1.01
CA ARG A 22 13.91 -10.02 0.14
C ARG A 22 14.73 -11.11 0.82
N ASP A 23 15.40 -11.91 0.01
CA ASP A 23 16.42 -12.84 0.50
C ASP A 23 17.68 -12.04 0.86
N GLY A 24 18.10 -12.11 2.12
CA GLY A 24 19.34 -11.54 2.64
C GLY A 24 20.38 -12.61 2.96
N ALA A 25 21.59 -12.19 3.33
CA ALA A 25 22.70 -13.12 3.60
C ALA A 25 22.44 -14.04 4.81
N ALA A 26 21.62 -13.59 5.77
CA ALA A 26 21.30 -14.32 7.00
C ALA A 26 19.84 -14.83 7.05
N GLY A 27 19.11 -14.76 5.94
CA GLY A 27 17.69 -15.12 5.86
C GLY A 27 16.84 -13.99 5.30
N LEU A 28 15.52 -14.06 5.53
CA LEU A 28 14.59 -13.04 5.03
C LEU A 28 14.84 -11.68 5.70
N GLU A 29 14.90 -10.65 4.87
CA GLU A 29 14.92 -9.26 5.29
C GLU A 29 13.60 -8.60 4.91
N VAL A 30 13.14 -7.66 5.75
CA VAL A 30 11.90 -6.92 5.55
C VAL A 30 12.18 -5.42 5.55
N LEU A 31 11.56 -4.69 4.62
CA LEU A 31 11.64 -3.24 4.60
C LEU A 31 10.77 -2.64 5.71
N LEU A 32 11.36 -1.80 6.54
CA LEU A 32 10.67 -0.95 7.51
C LEU A 32 11.05 0.51 7.28
N LEU A 33 10.05 1.38 7.30
CA LEU A 33 10.21 2.82 7.21
C LEU A 33 10.12 3.42 8.61
N LYS A 34 10.92 4.46 8.88
CA LYS A 34 10.86 5.20 10.14
C LYS A 34 10.04 6.47 9.93
N ARG A 35 8.87 6.55 10.58
CA ARG A 35 8.03 7.75 10.47
C ARG A 35 8.73 8.98 11.04
N HIS A 36 8.69 10.09 10.31
CA HIS A 36 9.21 11.37 10.80
C HIS A 36 8.55 11.76 12.13
N SER A 37 9.34 12.26 13.06
CA SER A 37 8.98 12.56 14.46
C SER A 37 7.90 13.63 14.66
N ARG A 38 7.41 14.27 13.58
CA ARG A 38 6.38 15.32 13.60
C ARG A 38 4.97 14.82 13.22
N SER A 39 4.75 13.51 13.09
CA SER A 39 3.41 12.99 12.83
C SER A 39 2.62 12.83 14.13
N ASP A 40 1.35 13.28 14.14
CA ASP A 40 0.41 13.21 15.27
C ASP A 40 0.08 11.77 15.74
N VAL A 41 0.69 10.76 15.13
CA VAL A 41 0.49 9.33 15.44
C VAL A 41 1.86 8.63 15.34
N LEU A 42 2.41 8.15 16.46
CA LEU A 42 3.55 7.20 16.49
C LEU A 42 4.86 7.70 15.84
N GLY A 43 5.30 8.93 16.14
CA GLY A 43 6.60 9.43 15.70
C GLY A 43 7.78 8.54 16.16
N GLY A 44 8.70 8.22 15.25
CA GLY A 44 9.89 7.40 15.54
C GLY A 44 9.69 5.89 15.52
N VAL A 45 8.47 5.41 15.30
CA VAL A 45 8.15 3.97 15.16
C VAL A 45 8.51 3.48 13.76
N TYR A 46 8.97 2.23 13.69
CA TYR A 46 9.18 1.51 12.43
C TYR A 46 7.86 0.91 11.95
N VAL A 47 7.51 1.19 10.70
CA VAL A 47 6.27 0.74 10.06
C VAL A 47 6.58 0.13 8.71
N PHE A 48 5.69 -0.72 8.21
CA PHE A 48 5.72 -1.11 6.80
C PHE A 48 5.19 0.03 5.93
N PRO A 49 5.60 0.11 4.64
CA PRO A 49 4.98 1.02 3.68
C PRO A 49 3.47 0.80 3.61
N GLY A 50 2.69 1.86 3.74
CA GLY A 50 1.24 1.73 3.71
C GLY A 50 0.48 2.96 4.19
N GLY A 51 -0.78 3.01 3.79
CA GLY A 51 -1.62 4.16 4.07
C GLY A 51 -3.08 3.88 3.79
N LYS A 52 -3.85 4.96 3.76
CA LYS A 52 -5.30 4.89 3.56
C LYS A 52 -5.58 4.69 2.09
N VAL A 53 -6.69 4.02 1.79
CA VAL A 53 -7.27 4.08 0.45
C VAL A 53 -7.71 5.53 0.19
N ASP A 54 -7.21 6.11 -0.89
CA ASP A 54 -7.60 7.41 -1.42
C ASP A 54 -8.75 7.24 -2.43
N PRO A 55 -9.68 8.21 -2.57
CA PRO A 55 -10.64 8.20 -3.66
C PRO A 55 -10.05 7.92 -5.05
N ALA A 56 -8.83 8.38 -5.34
CA ALA A 56 -8.14 8.11 -6.60
C ALA A 56 -7.84 6.61 -6.82
N ASP A 57 -7.69 5.81 -5.76
CA ASP A 57 -7.42 4.38 -5.85
C ASP A 57 -8.64 3.58 -6.40
N ALA A 58 -9.81 4.22 -6.49
CA ALA A 58 -11.04 3.65 -7.07
C ALA A 58 -11.43 4.30 -8.42
N GLY A 59 -10.47 4.96 -9.08
CA GLY A 59 -10.66 5.60 -10.39
C GLY A 59 -11.09 4.66 -11.53
N PRO A 60 -11.83 5.16 -12.53
CA PRO A 60 -12.33 4.36 -13.66
C PRO A 60 -11.23 3.85 -14.61
N GLU A 61 -10.01 4.36 -14.50
CA GLU A 61 -8.85 3.97 -15.30
C GLU A 61 -8.24 2.63 -14.89
N TRP A 62 -8.42 2.22 -13.62
CA TRP A 62 -7.75 1.04 -13.08
C TRP A 62 -8.03 -0.27 -13.84
N PRO A 63 -9.26 -0.58 -14.30
CA PRO A 63 -9.49 -1.79 -15.10
C PRO A 63 -8.57 -1.95 -16.31
N ALA A 64 -8.06 -0.85 -16.88
CA ALA A 64 -7.13 -0.87 -18.01
C ALA A 64 -5.65 -0.85 -17.60
N ARG A 65 -5.35 -0.68 -16.30
CA ARG A 65 -4.00 -0.50 -15.75
C ARG A 65 -3.60 -1.57 -14.74
N LEU A 66 -4.42 -2.59 -14.51
CA LEU A 66 -4.11 -3.72 -13.64
C LEU A 66 -3.90 -4.98 -14.48
N ASP A 67 -2.95 -5.82 -14.08
CA ASP A 67 -2.73 -7.13 -14.71
C ASP A 67 -3.79 -8.18 -14.34
N GLN A 68 -4.66 -7.86 -13.37
CA GLN A 68 -5.81 -8.66 -12.96
C GLN A 68 -7.10 -7.86 -13.11
N THR A 69 -8.19 -8.56 -13.42
CA THR A 69 -9.54 -7.99 -13.39
C THR A 69 -9.96 -7.65 -11.96
N LEU A 70 -10.88 -6.69 -11.80
CA LEU A 70 -11.39 -6.31 -10.47
C LEU A 70 -11.99 -7.52 -9.71
N LYS A 71 -12.65 -8.42 -10.44
CA LYS A 71 -13.25 -9.64 -9.88
C LYS A 71 -12.20 -10.63 -9.38
N GLU A 72 -11.08 -10.80 -10.10
CA GLU A 72 -9.97 -11.65 -9.65
C GLU A 72 -9.34 -11.08 -8.37
N LEU A 73 -9.15 -9.77 -8.31
CA LEU A 73 -8.63 -9.08 -7.11
C LEU A 73 -9.57 -9.26 -5.92
N HIS A 74 -10.87 -9.08 -6.11
CA HIS A 74 -11.87 -9.33 -5.09
C HIS A 74 -11.85 -10.79 -4.61
N THR A 75 -11.82 -11.74 -5.54
CA THR A 75 -11.72 -13.16 -5.20
C THR A 75 -10.45 -13.46 -4.38
N GLY A 76 -9.34 -12.79 -4.69
CA GLY A 76 -8.08 -12.91 -3.97
C GLY A 76 -8.14 -12.45 -2.50
N LEU A 77 -8.96 -11.43 -2.18
CA LEU A 77 -9.15 -10.97 -0.80
C LEU A 77 -10.00 -11.93 0.04
N GLN A 78 -10.91 -12.69 -0.60
CA GLN A 78 -11.88 -13.55 0.08
C GLN A 78 -12.80 -12.79 1.06
N GLU A 79 -13.20 -11.57 0.68
CA GLU A 79 -14.03 -10.69 1.51
C GLU A 79 -15.37 -10.39 0.81
N PRO A 80 -16.40 -11.25 0.95
CA PRO A 80 -17.62 -11.20 0.13
C PRO A 80 -18.46 -9.93 0.32
N ASP A 81 -18.23 -9.19 1.40
CA ASP A 81 -18.93 -7.93 1.70
C ASP A 81 -18.35 -6.73 0.94
N LEU A 82 -17.17 -6.88 0.31
CA LEU A 82 -16.61 -5.86 -0.57
C LEU A 82 -17.27 -5.92 -1.94
N ASN A 83 -17.30 -4.77 -2.62
CA ASN A 83 -17.53 -4.75 -4.06
C ASN A 83 -16.18 -4.81 -4.80
N ASP A 84 -16.22 -5.20 -6.08
CA ASP A 84 -15.03 -5.40 -6.90
C ASP A 84 -14.13 -4.15 -6.98
N ALA A 85 -14.71 -2.95 -7.04
CA ALA A 85 -13.95 -1.70 -7.09
C ALA A 85 -13.26 -1.39 -5.76
N ALA A 86 -13.93 -1.64 -4.63
CA ALA A 86 -13.37 -1.48 -3.29
C ALA A 86 -12.26 -2.50 -2.99
N ALA A 87 -12.39 -3.72 -3.53
CA ALA A 87 -11.31 -4.70 -3.46
C ALA A 87 -10.09 -4.24 -4.27
N ALA A 88 -10.30 -3.80 -5.52
CA ALA A 88 -9.21 -3.32 -6.36
C ALA A 88 -8.49 -2.09 -5.76
N SER A 89 -9.22 -1.16 -5.15
CA SER A 89 -8.62 0.03 -4.55
C SER A 89 -7.71 -0.29 -3.37
N LEU A 90 -7.90 -1.41 -2.68
CA LEU A 90 -6.97 -1.89 -1.65
C LEU A 90 -5.63 -2.34 -2.26
N TYR A 91 -5.65 -3.00 -3.42
CA TYR A 91 -4.42 -3.36 -4.14
C TYR A 91 -3.73 -2.11 -4.70
N VAL A 92 -4.49 -1.19 -5.31
CA VAL A 92 -3.93 0.06 -5.83
C VAL A 92 -3.31 0.88 -4.69
N ALA A 93 -4.00 1.04 -3.56
CA ALA A 93 -3.45 1.72 -2.39
C ALA A 93 -2.17 1.06 -1.88
N ALA A 94 -2.11 -0.28 -1.79
CA ALA A 94 -0.90 -0.99 -1.41
C ALA A 94 0.30 -0.67 -2.33
N LEU A 95 0.08 -0.70 -3.64
CA LEU A 95 1.12 -0.45 -4.63
C LEU A 95 1.52 1.04 -4.71
N ARG A 96 0.56 1.94 -4.61
CA ARG A 96 0.78 3.39 -4.54
C ARG A 96 1.62 3.74 -3.31
N GLU A 97 1.21 3.30 -2.13
CA GLU A 97 1.91 3.60 -0.87
C GLU A 97 3.32 2.99 -0.85
N ALA A 98 3.50 1.76 -1.39
CA ALA A 98 4.84 1.19 -1.56
C ALA A 98 5.74 2.10 -2.40
N PHE A 99 5.23 2.65 -3.50
CA PHE A 99 5.98 3.57 -4.35
C PHE A 99 6.18 4.95 -3.70
N GLU A 100 5.14 5.55 -3.14
CA GLU A 100 5.20 6.89 -2.55
C GLU A 100 6.07 6.94 -1.29
N GLU A 101 6.05 5.91 -0.45
CA GLU A 101 6.83 5.93 0.79
C GLU A 101 8.24 5.35 0.61
N SER A 102 8.41 4.32 -0.24
CA SER A 102 9.70 3.62 -0.39
C SER A 102 10.34 3.71 -1.76
N GLY A 103 9.66 4.26 -2.77
CA GLY A 103 10.16 4.34 -4.14
C GLY A 103 10.09 3.02 -4.92
N VAL A 104 9.58 1.95 -4.31
CA VAL A 104 9.46 0.64 -4.95
C VAL A 104 8.17 0.57 -5.78
N LEU A 105 8.31 0.41 -7.10
CA LEU A 105 7.21 0.34 -8.05
C LEU A 105 6.97 -1.09 -8.54
N PHE A 106 5.73 -1.56 -8.44
CA PHE A 106 5.31 -2.84 -9.00
C PHE A 106 4.55 -2.62 -10.31
N ALA A 107 5.25 -2.76 -11.42
CA ALA A 107 4.65 -2.74 -12.76
C ALA A 107 5.18 -3.91 -13.61
N LEU A 108 4.36 -4.37 -14.56
CA LEU A 108 4.75 -5.41 -15.51
C LEU A 108 5.91 -4.92 -16.38
N ASP A 109 6.86 -5.82 -16.66
CA ASP A 109 7.99 -5.59 -17.56
C ASP A 109 8.69 -4.24 -17.35
N LEU A 110 8.91 -3.85 -16.08
CA LEU A 110 9.45 -2.55 -15.72
C LEU A 110 10.99 -2.50 -15.82
N PRO A 111 11.59 -1.93 -16.89
CA PRO A 111 13.02 -1.70 -16.94
C PRO A 111 13.45 -0.64 -15.91
N GLN A 112 14.69 -0.75 -15.44
CA GLN A 112 15.28 0.16 -14.46
C GLN A 112 15.13 1.64 -14.86
N LEU A 113 15.33 1.97 -16.13
CA LEU A 113 15.20 3.35 -16.64
C LEU A 113 13.78 3.92 -16.46
N LEU A 114 12.73 3.10 -16.61
CA LEU A 114 11.36 3.56 -16.39
C LEU A 114 11.04 3.68 -14.89
N ALA A 115 11.59 2.82 -14.05
CA ALA A 115 11.47 2.97 -12.59
C ALA A 115 12.10 4.29 -12.11
N GLU A 116 13.30 4.62 -12.60
CA GLU A 116 13.99 5.88 -12.29
C GLU A 116 13.20 7.10 -12.81
N ARG A 117 12.61 6.99 -14.01
CA ARG A 117 11.76 8.04 -14.57
C ARG A 117 10.47 8.25 -13.77
N ALA A 118 9.85 7.17 -13.30
CA ALA A 118 8.68 7.25 -12.41
C ALA A 118 9.02 7.99 -11.12
N LEU A 119 10.16 7.66 -10.50
CA LEU A 119 10.67 8.37 -9.31
C LEU A 119 10.95 9.85 -9.57
N ALA A 120 11.44 10.21 -10.75
CA ALA A 120 11.62 11.61 -11.14
C ALA A 120 10.28 12.34 -11.25
N LEU A 121 9.32 11.79 -12.00
CA LEU A 121 7.98 12.38 -12.15
C LEU A 121 7.28 12.55 -10.81
N HIS A 122 7.36 11.56 -9.93
CA HIS A 122 6.77 11.65 -8.60
C HIS A 122 7.41 12.74 -7.74
N ARG A 123 8.75 12.90 -7.80
CA ARG A 123 9.44 14.01 -7.11
C ARG A 123 9.05 15.38 -7.65
N ASP A 124 8.71 15.45 -8.94
CA ASP A 124 8.19 16.67 -9.58
C ASP A 124 6.70 16.92 -9.28
N GLY A 125 6.08 16.09 -8.43
CA GLY A 125 4.69 16.24 -7.98
C GLY A 125 3.66 15.62 -8.91
N CYS A 126 4.07 14.77 -9.86
CA CYS A 126 3.14 14.01 -10.69
C CYS A 126 2.36 13.00 -9.84
N ALA A 127 1.03 12.98 -10.01
CA ALA A 127 0.16 12.02 -9.34
C ALA A 127 0.41 10.59 -9.84
N PHE A 128 0.11 9.60 -9.00
CA PHE A 128 0.44 8.20 -9.26
C PHE A 128 -0.29 7.60 -10.48
N ASP A 129 -1.56 7.91 -10.66
CA ASP A 129 -2.33 7.54 -11.85
C ASP A 129 -1.76 8.22 -13.12
N ALA A 130 -1.42 9.51 -13.02
CA ALA A 130 -0.89 10.30 -14.12
C ALA A 130 0.50 9.82 -14.58
N LEU A 131 1.40 9.47 -13.65
CA LEU A 131 2.72 8.94 -13.99
C LEU A 131 2.62 7.56 -14.65
N LEU A 132 1.71 6.69 -14.18
CA LEU A 132 1.47 5.40 -14.82
C LEU A 132 0.91 5.57 -16.23
N ALA A 133 0.01 6.55 -16.41
CA ALA A 133 -0.52 6.91 -17.71
C ALA A 133 0.56 7.40 -18.66
N GLN A 134 1.40 8.33 -18.21
CA GLN A 134 2.47 8.92 -19.01
C GLN A 134 3.54 7.91 -19.43
N LEU A 135 3.83 6.94 -18.56
CA LEU A 135 4.83 5.90 -18.81
C LEU A 135 4.25 4.63 -19.43
N ALA A 136 2.93 4.61 -19.71
CA ALA A 136 2.21 3.45 -20.23
C ALA A 136 2.45 2.17 -19.41
N LEU A 137 2.44 2.30 -18.08
CA LEU A 137 2.68 1.21 -17.15
C LEU A 137 1.38 0.54 -16.70
N THR A 138 1.44 -0.78 -16.58
CA THR A 138 0.41 -1.63 -15.97
C THR A 138 0.91 -2.12 -14.62
N LEU A 139 0.14 -1.93 -13.56
CA LEU A 139 0.49 -2.40 -12.22
C LEU A 139 0.48 -3.93 -12.16
N HIS A 140 1.50 -4.47 -11.49
CA HIS A 140 1.65 -5.91 -11.31
C HIS A 140 1.00 -6.35 -9.99
N THR A 141 -0.34 -6.39 -9.97
CA THR A 141 -1.12 -6.78 -8.79
C THR A 141 -0.90 -8.22 -8.36
N ARG A 142 -0.53 -9.13 -9.28
CA ARG A 142 -0.14 -10.52 -8.91
C ARG A 142 1.14 -10.59 -8.07
N ALA A 143 1.97 -9.55 -8.07
CA ALA A 143 3.21 -9.52 -7.28
C ALA A 143 2.96 -9.30 -5.78
N VAL A 144 1.74 -8.93 -5.39
CA VAL A 144 1.36 -8.71 -3.99
C VAL A 144 0.24 -9.68 -3.59
N VAL A 145 0.45 -10.39 -2.47
CA VAL A 145 -0.46 -11.45 -2.01
C VAL A 145 -1.15 -11.00 -0.73
N PRO A 146 -2.49 -11.04 -0.64
CA PRO A 146 -3.20 -10.78 0.62
C PRO A 146 -2.75 -11.75 1.70
N TRP A 147 -2.46 -11.24 2.90
CA TRP A 147 -1.92 -12.04 3.99
C TRP A 147 -2.74 -11.95 5.27
N SER A 148 -3.10 -10.75 5.71
CA SER A 148 -3.92 -10.57 6.91
C SER A 148 -4.73 -9.28 6.88
N ARG A 149 -5.75 -9.20 7.75
CA ARG A 149 -6.58 -8.00 7.93
C ARG A 149 -6.63 -7.64 9.40
N TRP A 150 -6.30 -6.40 9.72
CA TRP A 150 -6.26 -5.91 11.11
C TRP A 150 -7.13 -4.67 11.25
N ILE A 151 -8.03 -4.71 12.22
CA ILE A 151 -8.93 -3.58 12.53
C ILE A 151 -8.49 -2.96 13.85
N THR A 152 -8.21 -1.65 13.86
CA THR A 152 -7.89 -0.92 15.08
C THR A 152 -9.01 -1.12 16.12
N PRO A 153 -8.67 -1.51 17.37
CA PRO A 153 -9.65 -1.69 18.44
C PRO A 153 -10.50 -0.44 18.69
N ARG A 154 -11.68 -0.63 19.30
CA ARG A 154 -12.58 0.49 19.67
C ARG A 154 -12.04 1.34 20.82
N ARG A 155 -11.17 0.78 21.66
CA ARG A 155 -10.44 1.49 22.73
C ARG A 155 -8.94 1.42 22.46
N PRO A 156 -8.43 2.19 21.49
CA PRO A 156 -7.02 2.22 21.17
C PRO A 156 -6.23 2.99 22.25
N THR A 157 -5.13 2.42 22.73
CA THR A 157 -4.25 3.06 23.71
C THR A 157 -3.35 4.15 23.14
N MET A 158 -3.14 4.17 21.81
CA MET A 158 -2.16 5.07 21.16
C MET A 158 -2.67 5.80 19.90
N MET A 159 -3.89 5.53 19.43
CA MET A 159 -4.39 6.07 18.15
C MET A 159 -5.77 6.70 18.33
N SER A 160 -5.99 7.93 17.88
CA SER A 160 -7.32 8.57 17.92
C SER A 160 -8.22 8.19 16.74
N LYS A 161 -7.66 7.52 15.72
CA LYS A 161 -8.35 7.12 14.50
C LYS A 161 -8.29 5.60 14.35
N ARG A 162 -9.34 5.02 13.78
CA ARG A 162 -9.43 3.57 13.52
C ARG A 162 -9.20 3.28 12.04
N PHE A 163 -8.47 2.20 11.77
CA PHE A 163 -8.19 1.68 10.44
C PHE A 163 -8.65 0.24 10.33
N ASP A 164 -9.03 -0.15 9.12
CA ASP A 164 -9.31 -1.51 8.71
C ASP A 164 -8.32 -1.87 7.59
N THR A 165 -7.15 -2.34 8.02
CA THR A 165 -5.95 -2.45 7.18
C THR A 165 -5.83 -3.85 6.61
N ARG A 166 -5.73 -3.96 5.28
CA ARG A 166 -5.28 -5.19 4.60
C ARG A 166 -3.77 -5.17 4.48
N PHE A 167 -3.14 -6.25 4.91
CA PHE A 167 -1.71 -6.47 4.75
C PHE A 167 -1.49 -7.39 3.55
N PHE A 168 -0.64 -6.94 2.65
CA PHE A 168 -0.13 -7.69 1.53
C PHE A 168 1.33 -8.07 1.80
N VAL A 169 1.77 -9.20 1.28
CA VAL A 169 3.18 -9.61 1.27
C VAL A 169 3.66 -9.59 -0.18
N ALA A 170 4.87 -9.08 -0.39
CA ALA A 170 5.47 -8.97 -1.71
C ALA A 170 6.96 -9.26 -1.67
N LYS A 171 7.49 -9.88 -2.72
CA LYS A 171 8.94 -9.94 -2.94
C LYS A 171 9.42 -8.60 -3.53
N ALA A 172 10.51 -8.06 -3.02
CA ALA A 172 11.15 -6.87 -3.56
C ALA A 172 11.50 -7.06 -5.05
N PRO A 173 11.03 -6.17 -5.94
CA PRO A 173 11.41 -6.21 -7.34
C PRO A 173 12.94 -6.12 -7.50
N PRO A 174 13.57 -6.98 -8.34
CA PRO A 174 15.00 -6.92 -8.55
C PRO A 174 15.41 -5.58 -9.19
N GLY A 175 16.60 -5.08 -8.84
CA GLY A 175 17.17 -3.87 -9.41
C GLY A 175 16.70 -2.55 -8.78
N GLN A 176 15.55 -2.55 -8.11
CA GLN A 176 15.06 -1.36 -7.40
C GLN A 176 15.68 -1.24 -5.99
N GLN A 177 15.97 -0.02 -5.58
CA GLN A 177 16.43 0.31 -4.23
C GLN A 177 15.38 1.13 -3.51
N ALA A 178 14.99 0.70 -2.31
CA ALA A 178 14.11 1.47 -1.45
C ALA A 178 14.82 2.71 -0.90
N ARG A 179 14.10 3.83 -0.78
CA ARG A 179 14.60 5.12 -0.28
C ARG A 179 14.35 5.35 1.21
#